data_AF-A0A838ECZ8-F1
#
_entry.id   AF-A0A838ECZ8-F1
#
_cell.length_a   1.000
_cell.length_b   1.000
_cell.length_c   1.000
_cell.angle_alpha   90.00
_cell.angle_beta   90.00
_cell.angle_gamma   90.00
#
_symmetry.space_group_name_H-M   'P 1'
#
loop_
_entity.id
_entity.type
_entity.pdbx_description
1 polymer ?
#
loop_
_entity_poly.entity_id
_entity_poly.type
_entity_poly.pdbx_seq_one_letter_code
_entity_poly.pdbx_strand_id
1 'polypeptide(L)'
;LAPLRRARSGKIALDWPAPSLRAPLDVPGSVTLLGILVGAHVFDGLSAATAWRNTQVGMATPLQLGLDTLLLVGCAAAVSGLVALTTGRRARLRAGWVPLVAGYAFAHYFPVLPIEAQAVAAQLSDPFGTGADLLGTADLAVSVDFLSGEAGALILITGLVLAHCAAVVVAHHALAGRHDARTAGAIQFAFRAVVVAGLLGGVALRFLG
;
A
#
# COMPACT_ATOMS: atom_id res chain seq x y z
N LEU A 1 -13.52 -11.64 12.82
CA LEU A 1 -14.11 -10.69 11.86
C LEU A 1 -14.74 -11.51 10.74
N ALA A 2 -16.02 -11.87 10.84
CA ALA A 2 -16.71 -12.63 9.80
C ALA A 2 -17.45 -11.65 8.87
N PRO A 3 -17.34 -11.79 7.53
CA PRO A 3 -18.04 -10.93 6.55
C PRO A 3 -19.57 -11.10 6.60
N LEU A 4 -20.05 -12.12 7.31
CA LEU A 4 -21.45 -12.43 7.50
C LEU A 4 -21.82 -12.14 8.95
N ARG A 5 -22.74 -11.19 9.16
CA ARG A 5 -23.31 -10.89 10.47
C ARG A 5 -24.79 -11.21 10.48
N ARG A 6 -25.28 -11.76 11.59
CA ARG A 6 -26.72 -11.94 11.81
C ARG A 6 -27.32 -10.60 12.24
N ALA A 7 -28.21 -10.03 11.43
CA ALA A 7 -28.96 -8.83 11.77
C ALA A 7 -29.95 -9.13 12.92
N ARG A 8 -30.38 -8.10 13.67
CA ARG A 8 -31.39 -8.27 14.75
C ARG A 8 -32.73 -8.84 14.25
N SER A 9 -33.00 -8.73 12.95
CA SER A 9 -34.15 -9.32 12.26
C SER A 9 -33.99 -10.81 11.90
N GLY A 10 -32.87 -11.45 12.27
CA GLY A 10 -32.60 -12.87 11.99
C GLY A 10 -32.01 -13.17 10.61
N LYS A 11 -32.00 -12.20 9.68
CA LYS A 11 -31.39 -12.35 8.35
C LYS A 11 -29.87 -12.28 8.42
N ILE A 12 -29.19 -13.07 7.60
CA ILE A 12 -27.74 -12.96 7.39
C ILE A 12 -27.50 -11.76 6.48
N ALA A 13 -26.78 -10.76 6.98
CA ALA A 13 -26.37 -9.60 6.22
C ALA A 13 -24.88 -9.74 5.87
N LEU A 14 -24.55 -9.50 4.60
CA LEU A 14 -23.18 -9.30 4.17
C LEU A 14 -22.77 -7.91 4.66
N ASP A 15 -22.02 -7.85 5.76
CA ASP A 15 -21.37 -6.61 6.17
C ASP A 15 -20.19 -6.42 5.20
N TRP A 16 -20.46 -5.75 4.06
CA TRP A 16 -19.44 -5.15 3.19
C TRP A 16 -18.37 -4.50 4.07
N PRO A 17 -17.05 -4.52 3.81
CA PRO A 17 -16.01 -4.11 4.77
C PRO A 17 -16.09 -2.65 5.30
N ALA A 18 -17.08 -1.87 4.90
CA ALA A 18 -17.33 -0.51 5.36
C ALA A 18 -17.54 -0.36 6.88
N PRO A 19 -18.29 -1.21 7.63
CA PRO A 19 -18.45 -1.06 9.08
C PRO A 19 -17.15 -1.25 9.85
N SER A 20 -16.27 -2.15 9.41
CA SER A 20 -14.93 -2.36 9.99
C SER A 20 -13.99 -1.21 9.64
N LEU A 21 -14.07 -0.63 8.43
CA LEU A 21 -13.34 0.58 8.05
C LEU A 21 -13.86 1.86 8.76
N ARG A 22 -15.06 1.81 9.35
CA ARG A 22 -15.64 2.90 10.18
C ARG A 22 -15.26 2.80 11.66
N ALA A 23 -14.66 1.68 12.09
CA ALA A 23 -14.18 1.52 13.45
C ALA A 23 -13.00 2.47 13.70
N PRO A 24 -12.93 3.17 14.84
CA PRO A 24 -11.76 3.96 15.18
C PRO A 24 -10.53 3.06 15.27
N LEU A 25 -9.46 3.43 14.57
CA LEU A 25 -8.15 2.81 14.77
C LEU A 25 -7.47 3.48 15.98
N ASP A 26 -7.96 3.15 17.17
CA ASP A 26 -7.52 3.77 18.43
C ASP A 26 -6.67 2.85 19.30
N VAL A 27 -5.69 2.21 18.65
CA VAL A 27 -4.68 1.41 19.34
C VAL A 27 -3.43 2.26 19.55
N PRO A 28 -2.79 2.18 20.75
CA PRO A 28 -1.48 2.79 20.98
C PRO A 28 -0.48 2.37 19.89
N GLY A 29 0.34 3.31 19.43
CA GLY A 29 1.32 3.05 18.36
C GLY A 29 0.76 3.02 16.93
N SER A 30 -0.57 3.13 16.73
CA SER A 30 -1.18 3.15 15.37
C SER A 30 -0.58 4.22 14.45
N VAL A 31 -0.28 5.41 14.96
CA VAL A 31 0.34 6.49 14.19
C VAL A 31 1.73 6.09 13.69
N THR A 32 2.57 5.56 14.59
CA THR A 32 3.92 5.09 14.26
C THR A 32 3.87 3.91 13.30
N LEU A 33 2.95 2.95 13.52
CA LEU A 33 2.78 1.81 12.64
C LEU A 33 2.40 2.24 11.21
N LEU A 34 1.39 3.10 11.08
CA LEU A 34 1.00 3.64 9.77
C LEU A 34 2.14 4.44 9.14
N GLY A 35 2.86 5.23 9.94
CA GLY A 35 4.00 6.01 9.51
C GLY A 35 5.17 5.16 9.00
N ILE A 36 5.46 4.05 9.67
CA ILE A 36 6.47 3.07 9.20
C ILE A 36 6.02 2.41 7.91
N LEU A 37 4.78 1.90 7.86
CA LEU A 37 4.28 1.15 6.70
C LEU A 37 4.19 2.01 5.44
N VAL A 38 3.68 3.25 5.57
CA VAL A 38 3.61 4.19 4.45
C VAL A 38 4.98 4.87 4.21
N GLY A 39 5.79 5.05 5.25
CA GLY A 39 7.15 5.57 5.13
C GLY A 39 8.07 4.63 4.36
N ALA A 40 7.94 3.31 4.54
CA ALA A 40 8.64 2.31 3.73
C ALA A 40 8.31 2.44 2.24
N HIS A 41 7.05 2.73 1.90
CA HIS A 41 6.66 3.01 0.52
C HIS A 41 7.36 4.25 -0.06
N VAL A 42 7.44 5.34 0.72
CA VAL A 42 8.15 6.56 0.30
C VAL A 42 9.66 6.29 0.14
N PHE A 43 10.24 5.51 1.06
CA PHE A 43 11.62 5.06 0.98
C PHE A 43 11.89 4.25 -0.29
N ASP A 44 11.04 3.29 -0.66
CA ASP A 44 11.20 2.49 -1.88
C ASP A 44 11.22 3.40 -3.12
N GLY A 45 10.35 4.41 -3.18
CA GLY A 45 10.32 5.38 -4.27
C GLY A 45 11.57 6.26 -4.34
N LEU A 46 12.03 6.78 -3.20
CA LEU A 46 13.21 7.65 -3.15
C LEU A 46 14.51 6.90 -3.37
N SER A 47 14.67 5.72 -2.77
CA SER A 47 15.88 4.91 -2.90
C SER A 47 16.07 4.37 -4.33
N ALA A 48 14.97 4.13 -5.05
CA ALA A 48 15.00 3.73 -6.45
C ALA A 48 15.21 4.91 -7.43
N ALA A 49 15.13 6.16 -6.98
CA ALA A 49 15.32 7.32 -7.85
C ALA A 49 16.77 7.43 -8.32
N THR A 50 16.97 7.80 -9.58
CA THR A 50 18.32 7.95 -10.17
C THR A 50 19.10 9.03 -9.46
N ALA A 51 18.45 10.13 -9.07
CA ALA A 51 19.08 11.17 -8.26
C ALA A 51 19.67 10.64 -6.94
N TRP A 52 18.96 9.76 -6.22
CA TRP A 52 19.46 9.16 -4.98
C TRP A 52 20.62 8.20 -5.25
N ARG A 53 20.45 7.26 -6.19
CA ARG A 53 21.51 6.29 -6.55
C ARG A 53 22.79 6.97 -7.01
N ASN A 54 22.68 8.09 -7.73
CA ASN A 54 23.84 8.86 -8.18
C ASN A 54 24.67 9.44 -7.03
N THR A 55 24.05 9.73 -5.88
CA THR A 55 24.81 10.19 -4.70
C THR A 55 25.68 9.09 -4.11
N GLN A 56 25.39 7.82 -4.40
CA GLN A 56 26.03 6.66 -3.78
C GLN A 56 27.13 6.02 -4.64
N VAL A 57 27.35 6.52 -5.86
CA VAL A 57 28.38 5.98 -6.78
C VAL A 57 29.77 6.11 -6.16
N GLY A 58 30.51 5.01 -6.13
CA GLY A 58 31.87 4.95 -5.58
C GLY A 58 31.95 4.90 -4.04
N MET A 59 30.81 4.87 -3.34
CA MET A 59 30.79 4.68 -1.88
C MET A 59 31.04 3.22 -1.50
N ALA A 60 31.66 3.00 -0.33
CA ALA A 60 31.76 1.67 0.26
C ALA A 60 30.38 1.18 0.74
N THR A 61 30.13 -0.13 0.64
CA THR A 61 28.84 -0.74 0.99
C THR A 61 28.31 -0.39 2.40
N PRO A 62 29.13 -0.35 3.47
CA PRO A 62 28.62 0.03 4.79
C PRO A 62 28.09 1.47 4.85
N LEU A 63 28.69 2.39 4.10
CA LEU A 63 28.24 3.78 4.03
C LEU A 63 26.92 3.87 3.26
N GLN A 64 26.77 3.15 2.15
CA GLN A 64 25.53 3.09 1.39
C GLN A 64 24.37 2.59 2.27
N LEU A 65 24.58 1.47 2.97
CA LEU A 65 23.59 0.92 3.89
C LEU A 65 23.23 1.89 5.02
N GLY A 66 24.23 2.61 5.56
CA GLY A 66 24.00 3.64 6.56
C GLY A 66 23.11 4.77 6.05
N LEU A 67 23.37 5.27 4.84
CA LEU A 67 22.56 6.33 4.21
C LEU A 67 21.14 5.85 3.89
N ASP A 68 20.98 4.65 3.36
CA ASP A 68 19.65 4.07 3.08
C ASP A 68 18.86 3.84 4.38
N THR A 69 19.52 3.41 5.45
CA THR A 69 18.89 3.28 6.77
C THR A 69 18.43 4.64 7.31
N LEU A 70 19.26 5.68 7.17
CA LEU A 70 18.88 7.04 7.56
C LEU A 70 17.71 7.57 6.72
N LEU A 71 17.69 7.29 5.41
CA LEU A 71 16.58 7.64 4.53
C LEU A 71 15.29 6.93 4.96
N LEU A 72 15.36 5.62 5.26
CA LEU A 72 14.20 4.84 5.73
C LEU A 72 13.65 5.39 7.05
N VAL A 73 14.51 5.63 8.04
CA VAL A 73 14.10 6.21 9.33
C VAL A 73 13.53 7.61 9.13
N GLY A 74 14.15 8.42 8.27
CA GLY A 74 13.66 9.75 7.91
C GLY A 74 12.27 9.71 7.28
N CYS A 75 12.03 8.81 6.33
CA CYS A 75 10.72 8.62 5.69
C CYS A 75 9.67 8.16 6.71
N ALA A 76 9.99 7.16 7.54
CA ALA A 76 9.08 6.66 8.58
C ALA A 76 8.72 7.76 9.60
N ALA A 77 9.69 8.57 10.03
CA ALA A 77 9.46 9.67 10.94
C ALA A 77 8.61 10.79 10.30
N ALA A 78 8.94 11.18 9.07
CA ALA A 78 8.22 12.22 8.33
C ALA A 78 6.75 11.83 8.11
N VAL A 79 6.50 10.60 7.66
CA VAL A 79 5.14 10.10 7.43
C VAL A 79 4.40 9.88 8.75
N SER A 80 5.06 9.43 9.82
CA SER A 80 4.46 9.40 11.16
C SER A 80 3.98 10.79 11.59
N GLY A 81 4.79 11.82 11.33
CA GLY A 81 4.43 13.22 11.54
C GLY A 81 3.21 13.64 10.73
N LEU A 82 3.14 13.30 9.44
CA LEU A 82 1.98 13.58 8.58
C LEU A 82 0.72 12.87 9.07
N VAL A 83 0.82 11.60 9.49
CA VAL A 83 -0.30 10.87 10.09
C VAL A 83 -0.76 11.57 11.36
N ALA A 84 0.16 11.97 12.24
CA ALA A 84 -0.15 12.68 13.49
C ALA A 84 -0.84 14.03 13.21
N LEU A 85 -0.34 14.81 12.27
CA LEU A 85 -0.86 16.13 11.91
C LEU A 85 -2.25 16.05 11.26
N THR A 86 -2.44 15.13 10.32
CA THR A 86 -3.72 15.00 9.58
C THR A 86 -4.82 14.36 10.42
N THR A 87 -4.47 13.46 11.36
CA THR A 87 -5.45 12.74 12.17
C THR A 87 -5.67 13.39 13.54
N GLY A 88 -4.65 13.99 14.14
CA GLY A 88 -4.71 14.55 15.49
C GLY A 88 -5.27 13.55 16.51
N ARG A 89 -6.22 14.01 17.34
CA ARG A 89 -6.96 13.15 18.30
C ARG A 89 -8.08 12.33 17.65
N ARG A 90 -8.27 12.40 16.34
CA ARG A 90 -9.40 11.79 15.63
C ARG A 90 -9.01 10.40 15.13
N ALA A 91 -9.01 9.41 16.02
CA ALA A 91 -8.57 8.04 15.71
C ALA A 91 -9.25 7.39 14.49
N ARG A 92 -10.48 7.80 14.15
CA ARG A 92 -11.19 7.32 12.94
C ARG A 92 -10.54 7.78 11.63
N LEU A 93 -9.90 8.95 11.60
CA LEU A 93 -9.20 9.43 10.40
C LEU A 93 -7.97 8.58 10.07
N ARG A 94 -7.39 7.92 11.07
CA ARG A 94 -6.26 6.99 10.86
C ARG A 94 -6.67 5.84 9.93
N ALA A 95 -7.94 5.44 9.90
CA ALA A 95 -8.45 4.44 8.95
C ALA A 95 -8.29 4.88 7.49
N GLY A 96 -8.27 6.20 7.21
CA GLY A 96 -8.02 6.73 5.87
C GLY A 96 -6.62 6.43 5.33
N TRP A 97 -5.65 6.16 6.20
CA TRP A 97 -4.28 5.78 5.81
C TRP A 97 -4.14 4.29 5.48
N VAL A 98 -5.07 3.44 5.94
CA VAL A 98 -5.01 1.98 5.73
C VAL A 98 -5.04 1.59 4.26
N PRO A 99 -5.87 2.20 3.38
CA PRO A 99 -5.81 1.92 1.95
C PRO A 99 -4.45 2.23 1.30
N LEU A 100 -3.70 3.21 1.81
CA LEU A 100 -2.36 3.51 1.29
C LEU A 100 -1.37 2.39 1.63
N VAL A 101 -1.44 1.85 2.85
CA VAL A 101 -0.68 0.66 3.25
C VAL A 101 -1.04 -0.54 2.38
N ALA A 102 -2.32 -0.77 2.14
CA ALA A 102 -2.78 -1.86 1.28
C ALA A 102 -2.31 -1.69 -0.17
N GLY A 103 -2.33 -0.45 -0.68
CA GLY A 103 -1.79 -0.10 -1.99
C GLY A 103 -0.29 -0.39 -2.10
N TYR A 104 0.48 -0.07 -1.05
CA TYR A 104 1.90 -0.42 -0.99
C TYR A 104 2.12 -1.94 -1.02
N ALA A 105 1.43 -2.68 -0.14
CA ALA A 105 1.53 -4.14 -0.10
C ALA A 105 1.18 -4.76 -1.46
N PHE A 106 0.13 -4.25 -2.11
CA PHE A 106 -0.20 -4.65 -3.48
C PHE A 106 0.95 -4.35 -4.44
N ALA A 107 1.44 -3.11 -4.51
CA ALA A 107 2.49 -2.73 -5.45
C ALA A 107 3.81 -3.49 -5.24
N HIS A 108 4.15 -3.83 -4.01
CA HIS A 108 5.38 -4.52 -3.66
C HIS A 108 5.30 -6.03 -3.92
N TYR A 109 4.18 -6.69 -3.59
CA TYR A 109 4.06 -8.14 -3.71
C TYR A 109 3.40 -8.60 -5.02
N PHE A 110 2.61 -7.76 -5.68
CA PHE A 110 1.94 -8.13 -6.92
C PHE A 110 2.89 -8.55 -8.04
N PRO A 111 4.06 -7.93 -8.27
CA PRO A 111 4.96 -8.40 -9.32
C PRO A 111 5.47 -9.83 -9.08
N VAL A 112 5.74 -10.20 -7.83
CA VAL A 112 6.29 -11.53 -7.49
C VAL A 112 5.20 -12.60 -7.51
N LEU A 113 3.99 -12.26 -7.07
CA LEU A 113 2.93 -13.25 -6.84
C LEU A 113 2.56 -14.09 -8.08
N PRO A 114 2.34 -13.54 -9.29
CA PRO A 114 2.02 -14.33 -10.47
C PRO A 114 3.25 -15.02 -11.07
N ILE A 115 4.48 -14.58 -10.77
CA ILE A 115 5.71 -15.30 -11.13
C ILE A 115 5.77 -16.59 -10.32
N GLU A 116 5.65 -16.47 -8.99
CA GLU A 116 5.66 -17.61 -8.08
C GLU A 116 4.48 -18.54 -8.32
N ALA A 117 3.31 -18.01 -8.68
CA ALA A 117 2.15 -18.84 -9.04
C ALA A 117 2.45 -19.78 -10.23
N GLN A 118 3.23 -19.34 -11.22
CA GLN A 118 3.66 -20.20 -12.33
C GLN A 118 4.59 -21.31 -11.83
N ALA A 119 5.58 -20.96 -11.00
CA ALA A 119 6.51 -21.93 -10.44
C ALA A 119 5.81 -22.97 -9.55
N VAL A 120 4.84 -22.53 -8.74
CA VAL A 120 4.02 -23.41 -7.90
C VAL A 120 3.13 -24.31 -8.75
N ALA A 121 2.53 -23.80 -9.83
CA ALA A 121 1.71 -24.62 -10.73
C ALA A 121 2.55 -25.74 -11.39
N ALA A 122 3.79 -25.43 -11.82
CA ALA A 122 4.70 -26.45 -12.36
C ALA A 122 5.05 -27.52 -11.31
N GLN A 123 5.44 -27.09 -10.10
CA GLN A 123 5.79 -27.99 -9.01
C GLN A 123 4.62 -28.85 -8.51
N LEU A 124 3.39 -28.32 -8.53
CA LEU A 124 2.20 -29.10 -8.18
C LEU A 124 1.85 -30.14 -9.25
N SER A 125 2.25 -29.91 -10.51
CA SER A 125 2.01 -30.86 -11.60
C SER A 125 2.95 -32.06 -11.54
N ASP A 126 4.23 -31.84 -11.19
CA ASP A 126 5.23 -32.89 -10.95
C ASP A 126 5.90 -32.77 -9.56
N PRO A 127 5.18 -33.07 -8.46
CA PRO A 127 5.68 -32.83 -7.10
C PRO A 127 6.89 -33.68 -6.71
N PHE A 128 7.16 -34.77 -7.45
CA PHE A 128 8.25 -35.70 -7.17
C PHE A 128 9.33 -35.75 -8.26
N GLY A 129 9.23 -34.93 -9.31
CA GLY A 129 10.21 -34.93 -10.41
C GLY A 129 10.19 -36.24 -11.21
N THR A 130 9.04 -36.90 -11.30
CA THR A 130 8.88 -38.22 -11.92
C THR A 130 8.47 -38.14 -13.40
N GLY A 131 8.26 -36.93 -13.91
CA GLY A 131 7.62 -36.68 -15.21
C GLY A 131 6.10 -36.78 -15.15
N ALA A 132 5.51 -36.70 -13.95
CA ALA A 132 4.06 -36.64 -13.80
C ALA A 132 3.55 -35.28 -14.27
N ASP A 133 2.34 -35.23 -14.82
CA ASP A 133 1.72 -33.96 -15.22
C ASP A 133 0.26 -33.91 -14.73
N LEU A 134 0.10 -33.79 -13.41
CA LEU A 134 -1.20 -33.90 -12.75
C LEU A 134 -2.16 -32.76 -13.12
N LEU A 135 -1.63 -31.58 -13.44
CA LEU A 135 -2.38 -30.36 -13.71
C LEU A 135 -2.24 -29.88 -15.18
N GLY A 136 -1.44 -30.55 -16.00
CA GLY A 136 -1.15 -30.09 -17.37
C GLY A 136 -0.12 -28.96 -17.42
N THR A 137 0.58 -28.68 -16.32
CA THR A 137 1.48 -27.54 -16.16
C THR A 137 2.91 -27.91 -15.79
N ALA A 138 3.30 -29.19 -15.88
CA ALA A 138 4.65 -29.64 -15.49
C ALA A 138 5.76 -28.92 -16.28
N ASP A 139 5.52 -28.67 -17.57
CA ASP A 139 6.45 -27.97 -18.47
C ASP A 139 6.20 -26.45 -18.54
N LEU A 140 5.43 -25.88 -17.61
CA LEU A 140 5.15 -24.44 -17.59
C LEU A 140 6.43 -23.64 -17.34
N ALA A 141 6.92 -22.95 -18.38
CA ALA A 141 8.03 -22.03 -18.26
C ALA A 141 7.59 -20.74 -17.56
N VAL A 142 8.33 -20.33 -16.52
CA VAL A 142 8.09 -19.08 -15.80
C VAL A 142 8.44 -17.90 -16.71
N SER A 143 7.46 -17.06 -17.01
CA SER A 143 7.62 -15.80 -17.75
C SER A 143 7.40 -14.59 -16.83
N VAL A 144 8.18 -13.53 -17.08
CA VAL A 144 8.06 -12.22 -16.44
C VAL A 144 7.58 -11.13 -17.41
N ASP A 145 7.33 -11.49 -18.68
CA ASP A 145 7.09 -10.52 -19.77
C ASP A 145 5.82 -9.69 -19.56
N PHE A 146 4.82 -10.27 -18.89
CA PHE A 146 3.57 -9.58 -18.57
C PHE A 146 3.76 -8.41 -17.58
N LEU A 147 4.85 -8.40 -16.80
CA LEU A 147 5.16 -7.35 -15.83
C LEU A 147 6.04 -6.24 -16.42
N SER A 148 6.89 -6.58 -17.39
CA SER A 148 7.84 -5.65 -17.99
C SER A 148 7.20 -4.75 -19.05
N GLY A 149 6.04 -5.14 -19.58
CA GLY A 149 5.30 -4.38 -20.59
C GLY A 149 4.25 -3.40 -20.04
N GLU A 150 3.47 -2.82 -20.96
CA GLU A 150 2.39 -1.86 -20.68
C GLU A 150 1.33 -2.43 -19.71
N ALA A 151 1.06 -3.73 -19.78
CA ALA A 151 0.09 -4.40 -18.92
C ALA A 151 0.49 -4.32 -17.43
N GLY A 152 1.75 -4.64 -17.10
CA GLY A 152 2.27 -4.52 -15.74
C GLY A 152 2.22 -3.10 -15.21
N ALA A 153 2.62 -2.13 -16.04
CA ALA A 153 2.53 -0.71 -15.69
C ALA A 153 1.08 -0.28 -15.42
N LEU A 154 0.13 -0.67 -16.28
CA LEU A 154 -1.29 -0.36 -16.14
C LEU A 154 -1.87 -0.94 -14.85
N ILE A 155 -1.54 -2.19 -14.51
CA ILE A 155 -2.02 -2.84 -13.29
C ILE A 155 -1.52 -2.08 -12.05
N LEU A 156 -0.22 -1.77 -12.01
CA LEU A 156 0.37 -1.09 -10.86
C LEU A 156 -0.14 0.36 -10.71
N ILE A 157 -0.27 1.11 -11.82
CA ILE A 157 -0.83 2.47 -11.81
C ILE A 157 -2.31 2.45 -11.39
N THR A 158 -3.08 1.48 -11.89
CA THR A 158 -4.49 1.32 -11.49
C THR A 158 -4.60 1.02 -10.00
N GLY A 159 -3.79 0.08 -9.49
CA GLY A 159 -3.70 -0.22 -8.06
C GLY A 159 -3.34 1.00 -7.21
N LEU A 160 -2.36 1.78 -7.66
CA LEU A 160 -1.93 3.03 -7.03
C LEU A 160 -3.09 4.04 -6.93
N VAL A 161 -3.76 4.32 -8.05
CA VAL A 161 -4.88 5.28 -8.10
C VAL A 161 -6.04 4.80 -7.23
N LEU A 162 -6.41 3.52 -7.30
CA LEU A 162 -7.48 2.94 -6.50
C LEU A 162 -7.20 3.04 -4.99
N ALA A 163 -5.95 2.77 -4.55
CA ALA A 163 -5.56 2.91 -3.16
C ALA A 163 -5.71 4.35 -2.64
N HIS A 164 -5.31 5.34 -3.45
CA HIS A 164 -5.44 6.75 -3.11
C HIS A 164 -6.91 7.22 -3.09
N CYS A 165 -7.72 6.80 -4.07
CA CYS A 165 -9.16 7.05 -4.06
C CYS A 165 -9.83 6.44 -2.84
N ALA A 166 -9.51 5.18 -2.51
CA ALA A 166 -10.04 4.51 -1.33
C ALA A 166 -9.64 5.23 -0.03
N ALA A 167 -8.40 5.73 0.09
CA ALA A 167 -7.95 6.52 1.23
C ALA A 167 -8.84 7.76 1.46
N VAL A 168 -9.12 8.52 0.39
CA VAL A 168 -9.98 9.71 0.45
C VAL A 168 -11.42 9.34 0.83
N VAL A 169 -11.97 8.27 0.25
CA VAL A 169 -13.33 7.79 0.54
C VAL A 169 -13.46 7.32 1.98
N VAL A 170 -12.49 6.59 2.51
CA VAL A 170 -12.50 6.13 3.91
C VAL A 170 -12.38 7.31 4.86
N ALA A 171 -11.47 8.26 4.59
CA ALA A 171 -11.35 9.48 5.40
C ALA A 171 -12.64 10.33 5.40
N HIS A 172 -13.30 10.44 4.24
CA HIS A 172 -14.56 11.17 4.12
C HIS A 172 -15.65 10.53 5.00
N HIS A 173 -15.81 9.21 4.93
CA HIS A 173 -16.75 8.49 5.78
C HIS A 173 -16.41 8.56 7.27
N ALA A 174 -15.13 8.67 7.63
CA ALA A 174 -14.70 8.82 9.01
C ALA A 174 -15.14 10.17 9.63
N LEU A 175 -15.35 11.20 8.80
CA LEU A 175 -15.79 12.54 9.22
C LEU A 175 -17.30 12.78 9.10
N ALA A 176 -17.99 12.00 8.27
CA ALA A 176 -19.40 12.19 7.96
C ALA A 176 -20.27 12.22 9.24
N GLY A 177 -21.05 13.29 9.40
CA GLY A 177 -22.00 13.47 10.52
C GLY A 177 -21.37 13.73 11.89
N ARG A 178 -20.07 14.02 11.97
CA ARG A 178 -19.33 14.21 13.25
C ARG A 178 -18.78 15.61 13.49
N HIS A 179 -18.75 16.44 12.44
CA HIS A 179 -18.26 17.81 12.47
C HIS A 179 -19.18 18.69 11.64
N ASP A 180 -19.20 19.99 11.91
CA ASP A 180 -19.83 20.97 11.02
C ASP A 180 -19.14 20.97 9.65
N ALA A 181 -19.86 21.44 8.63
CA ALA A 181 -19.40 21.34 7.25
C ALA A 181 -18.06 22.06 6.99
N ARG A 182 -17.78 23.16 7.70
CA ARG A 182 -16.52 23.91 7.53
C ARG A 182 -15.35 23.14 8.12
N THR A 183 -15.48 22.67 9.36
CA THR A 183 -14.42 21.89 10.03
C THR A 183 -14.15 20.57 9.29
N ALA A 184 -15.20 19.86 8.88
CA ALA A 184 -15.07 18.63 8.10
C ALA A 184 -14.36 18.90 6.76
N GLY A 185 -14.73 19.99 6.08
CA GLY A 185 -14.12 20.39 4.82
C GLY A 185 -12.63 20.70 4.94
N ALA A 186 -12.22 21.48 5.95
CA ALA A 186 -10.83 21.84 6.16
C ALA A 186 -9.94 20.62 6.47
N ILE A 187 -10.40 19.74 7.36
CA ILE A 187 -9.68 18.49 7.71
C ILE A 187 -9.56 17.60 6.47
N GLN A 188 -10.66 17.42 5.72
CA GLN A 188 -10.68 16.59 4.53
C GLN A 188 -9.78 17.16 3.43
N PHE A 189 -9.71 18.48 3.29
CA PHE A 189 -8.82 19.14 2.34
C PHE A 189 -7.35 18.85 2.66
N ALA A 190 -6.94 19.04 3.92
CA ALA A 190 -5.57 18.75 4.35
C ALA A 190 -5.19 17.28 4.09
N PHE A 191 -6.09 16.33 4.43
CA PHE A 191 -5.87 14.92 4.15
C PHE A 191 -5.76 14.62 2.65
N ARG A 192 -6.67 15.16 1.83
CA ARG A 192 -6.64 15.00 0.37
C ARG A 192 -5.36 15.57 -0.23
N ALA A 193 -4.89 16.72 0.25
CA ALA A 193 -3.66 17.34 -0.23
C ALA A 193 -2.45 16.40 -0.01
N VAL A 194 -2.36 15.77 1.17
CA VAL A 194 -1.30 14.78 1.45
C VAL A 194 -1.40 13.57 0.52
N VAL A 195 -2.60 13.01 0.35
CA VAL A 195 -2.83 11.86 -0.54
C VAL A 195 -2.45 12.20 -1.99
N VAL A 196 -2.93 13.34 -2.51
CA VAL A 196 -2.63 13.77 -3.89
C VAL A 196 -1.15 14.09 -4.07
N ALA A 197 -0.52 14.76 -3.11
CA ALA A 197 0.92 15.03 -3.15
C ALA A 197 1.74 13.74 -3.17
N GLY A 198 1.34 12.73 -2.40
CA GLY A 198 1.95 11.40 -2.42
C GLY A 198 1.81 10.72 -3.79
N LEU A 199 0.62 10.76 -4.39
CA LEU A 199 0.36 10.22 -5.72
C LEU A 199 1.25 10.89 -6.79
N LEU A 200 1.26 12.22 -6.81
CA LEU A 200 2.04 13.00 -7.78
C LEU A 200 3.55 12.79 -7.57
N GLY A 201 4.01 12.78 -6.32
CA GLY A 201 5.40 12.51 -5.98
C GLY A 201 5.84 11.11 -6.42
N GLY A 202 5.00 10.09 -6.20
CA GLY A 202 5.28 8.72 -6.64
C GLY A 202 5.39 8.60 -8.17
N VAL A 203 4.47 9.23 -8.90
CA VAL A 203 4.53 9.28 -10.38
C VAL A 203 5.79 10.04 -10.85
N ALA A 204 6.10 11.18 -10.24
CA ALA A 204 7.29 11.95 -10.58
C ALA A 204 8.58 11.15 -10.36
N LEU A 205 8.73 10.47 -9.21
CA LEU A 205 9.90 9.64 -8.94
C LEU A 205 10.03 8.46 -9.90
N ARG A 206 8.91 7.89 -10.36
CA ARG A 206 8.88 6.75 -11.28
C ARG A 206 9.25 7.12 -12.71
N PHE A 207 8.83 8.29 -13.19
CA PHE A 207 8.91 8.66 -14.62
C PHE A 207 9.84 9.83 -14.93
N LEU A 208 10.17 10.65 -13.94
CA LEU A 208 11.03 11.84 -14.09
C LEU A 208 12.36 11.69 -13.32
N GLY A 209 12.51 10.64 -12.53
CA GLY A 209 13.56 10.46 -11.52
C GLY A 209 14.68 9.51 -11.87
#